data_AF-A0A644VVI6-F1
#
_entry.id   AF-A0A644VVI6-F1
#
_cell.length_a   1.000
_cell.length_b   1.000
_cell.length_c   1.000
_cell.angle_alpha   90.00
_cell.angle_beta   90.00
_cell.angle_gamma   90.00
#
_symmetry.space_group_name_H-M   'P 1'
#
loop_
_entity.id
_entity.type
_entity.pdbx_description
1 polymer ?
#
loop_
_entity_poly.entity_id
_entity_poly.type
_entity_poly.pdbx_seq_one_letter_code
_entity_poly.pdbx_strand_id
1 'polypeptide(L)'
;MAGNARKKKGFSLVELLIVIIIIGILSSVMLLLMGTAEDKAEATAILSDMRSMKSAMVIFKLEKGRWPVRTSDDAEIQRLFGGASLENFDLVSSGDEYAFVLYDLNGQSDGVKKKLVLMADSSGLLLEGTSKPPATPLSYAGGDKVEMKVH
;
A
#
# COMPACT_ATOMS: atom_id res chain seq x y z
N MET A 1 -63.63 33.85 -1.64
CA MET A 1 -62.23 33.37 -1.53
C MET A 1 -62.12 32.08 -2.33
N ALA A 2 -61.46 32.11 -3.49
CA ALA A 2 -61.28 30.91 -4.32
C ALA A 2 -60.08 30.10 -3.80
N GLY A 3 -60.33 28.87 -3.34
CA GLY A 3 -59.29 27.96 -2.87
C GLY A 3 -58.48 27.41 -4.04
N ASN A 4 -57.21 27.78 -4.11
CA ASN A 4 -56.30 27.33 -5.16
C ASN A 4 -55.89 25.86 -4.87
N ALA A 5 -56.55 24.90 -5.51
CA ALA A 5 -56.22 23.48 -5.38
C ALA A 5 -54.88 23.17 -6.06
N ARG A 6 -53.81 23.06 -5.25
CA ARG A 6 -52.49 22.64 -5.75
C ARG A 6 -52.57 21.19 -6.24
N LYS A 7 -52.44 20.98 -7.55
CA LYS A 7 -52.29 19.64 -8.15
C LYS A 7 -51.06 18.96 -7.55
N LYS A 8 -51.26 17.92 -6.73
CA LYS A 8 -50.15 17.05 -6.31
C LYS A 8 -49.73 16.20 -7.51
N LYS A 9 -48.55 16.48 -8.07
CA LYS A 9 -47.90 15.60 -9.04
C LYS A 9 -47.37 14.39 -8.26
N GLY A 10 -47.90 13.20 -8.53
CA GLY A 10 -47.35 11.94 -8.05
C GLY A 10 -46.24 11.45 -8.99
N PHE A 11 -45.24 10.78 -8.44
CA PHE A 11 -44.20 10.09 -9.24
C PHE A 11 -44.83 8.97 -10.06
N SER A 12 -44.35 8.80 -11.30
CA SER A 12 -44.73 7.66 -12.14
C SER A 12 -44.04 6.39 -11.65
N LEU A 13 -44.74 5.25 -11.71
CA LEU A 13 -44.13 3.93 -11.46
C LEU A 13 -42.97 3.67 -12.45
N VAL A 14 -43.08 4.20 -13.67
CA VAL A 14 -42.03 4.07 -14.70
C VAL A 14 -40.79 4.88 -14.33
N GLU A 15 -40.95 6.06 -13.71
CA GLU A 15 -39.81 6.86 -13.22
C GLU A 15 -39.05 6.09 -12.14
N LEU A 16 -39.75 5.46 -11.20
CA LEU A 16 -39.11 4.67 -10.15
C LEU A 16 -38.46 3.39 -10.72
N LEU A 17 -39.10 2.75 -11.69
CA LEU A 17 -38.60 1.53 -12.34
C LEU A 17 -37.27 1.77 -13.09
N ILE A 18 -37.18 2.85 -13.86
CA ILE A 18 -35.94 3.18 -14.59
C ILE A 18 -34.81 3.48 -13.61
N VAL A 19 -35.09 4.14 -12.49
CA VAL A 19 -34.08 4.47 -11.48
C VAL A 19 -33.45 3.23 -10.87
N ILE A 20 -34.26 2.24 -10.46
CA ILE A 20 -33.70 1.01 -9.87
C ILE A 20 -32.93 0.17 -10.89
N ILE A 21 -33.32 0.20 -12.17
CA ILE A 21 -32.59 -0.46 -13.26
C ILE A 21 -31.21 0.18 -13.44
N ILE A 22 -31.15 1.52 -13.50
CA ILE A 22 -29.88 2.24 -13.66
C ILE A 22 -28.97 1.99 -12.45
N ILE A 23 -29.51 2.07 -11.23
CA ILE A 23 -28.74 1.79 -10.00
C ILE A 23 -28.20 0.36 -10.02
N GLY A 24 -28.99 -0.64 -10.44
CA GLY A 24 -28.55 -2.03 -10.54
C GLY A 24 -27.42 -2.26 -11.55
N ILE A 25 -27.44 -1.56 -12.69
CA ILE A 25 -26.36 -1.62 -13.69
C ILE A 25 -25.08 -0.98 -13.14
N LEU A 26 -25.19 0.23 -12.57
CA LEU A 26 -24.04 0.95 -12.01
C LEU A 26 -23.43 0.20 -10.81
N SER A 27 -24.25 -0.35 -9.93
CA SER A 27 -23.78 -1.10 -8.75
C SER A 27 -23.02 -2.37 -9.13
N SER A 28 -23.44 -3.04 -10.21
CA SER A 28 -22.77 -4.27 -10.69
C SER A 28 -21.35 -4.00 -11.17
N VAL A 29 -21.12 -2.89 -11.88
CA VAL A 29 -19.77 -2.51 -12.36
C VAL A 29 -18.87 -2.06 -11.21
N MET A 30 -19.43 -1.39 -10.21
CA MET A 30 -18.69 -0.87 -9.05
C MET A 30 -17.99 -1.98 -8.26
N LEU A 31 -18.63 -3.15 -8.10
CA LEU A 31 -18.05 -4.29 -7.38
C LEU A 31 -16.76 -4.82 -8.02
N LEU A 32 -16.70 -4.85 -9.36
CA LEU A 32 -15.53 -5.36 -10.09
C LEU A 32 -14.32 -4.41 -9.98
N LEU A 33 -14.58 -3.10 -9.87
CA LEU A 33 -13.52 -2.09 -9.77
C LEU A 33 -12.92 -2.02 -8.37
N MET A 34 -13.72 -2.29 -7.33
CA MET A 34 -13.33 -2.11 -5.93
C MET A 34 -12.11 -2.94 -5.53
N GLY A 35 -12.06 -4.23 -5.88
CA GLY A 35 -10.92 -5.09 -5.52
C GLY A 35 -9.59 -4.61 -6.11
N THR A 36 -9.59 -4.16 -7.36
CA THR A 36 -8.35 -3.66 -8.01
C THR A 36 -7.88 -2.31 -7.48
N ALA A 37 -8.80 -1.49 -6.99
CA ALA A 37 -8.51 -0.19 -6.39
C ALA A 37 -7.97 -0.35 -4.96
N GLU A 38 -8.53 -1.29 -4.20
CA GLU A 38 -8.08 -1.66 -2.86
C GLU A 38 -6.65 -2.19 -2.89
N ASP A 39 -6.35 -3.17 -3.76
CA ASP A 39 -4.99 -3.70 -3.93
C ASP A 39 -3.96 -2.61 -4.26
N LYS A 40 -4.35 -1.62 -5.06
CA LYS A 40 -3.47 -0.50 -5.43
C LYS A 40 -3.25 0.45 -4.25
N ALA A 41 -4.30 0.71 -3.46
CA ALA A 41 -4.20 1.56 -2.28
C ALA A 41 -3.29 0.91 -1.24
N GLU A 42 -3.43 -0.39 -0.99
CA GLU A 42 -2.59 -1.15 -0.06
C GLU A 42 -1.12 -1.18 -0.52
N ALA A 43 -0.86 -1.48 -1.80
CA ALA A 43 0.50 -1.41 -2.35
C ALA A 43 1.13 -0.02 -2.19
N THR A 44 0.34 1.04 -2.38
CA THR A 44 0.82 2.42 -2.21
C THR A 44 1.11 2.74 -0.74
N ALA A 45 0.29 2.24 0.19
CA ALA A 45 0.50 2.38 1.62
C ALA A 45 1.81 1.69 2.05
N ILE A 46 2.01 0.43 1.66
CA ILE A 46 3.25 -0.31 1.92
C ILE A 46 4.47 0.47 1.42
N LEU A 47 4.42 0.99 0.18
CA LEU A 47 5.52 1.77 -0.37
C LEU A 47 5.78 3.06 0.43
N SER A 48 4.72 3.74 0.88
CA SER A 48 4.82 4.94 1.73
C SER A 48 5.47 4.63 3.07
N ASP A 49 5.08 3.50 3.68
CA ASP A 49 5.62 3.06 4.96
C ASP A 49 7.09 2.66 4.83
N MET A 50 7.48 1.96 3.77
CA MET A 50 8.89 1.64 3.48
C MET A 50 9.75 2.89 3.30
N ARG A 51 9.24 3.94 2.64
CA ARG A 51 9.96 5.23 2.50
C ARG A 51 10.11 5.95 3.83
N SER A 52 9.09 5.88 4.67
CA SER A 52 9.10 6.47 6.01
C SER A 52 10.09 5.70 6.90
N MET A 53 10.12 4.37 6.82
CA MET A 53 11.09 3.52 7.50
C MET A 53 12.52 3.81 7.07
N LYS A 54 12.75 3.93 5.76
CA LYS A 54 14.05 4.37 5.20
C LYS A 54 14.50 5.69 5.81
N SER A 55 13.59 6.66 5.92
CA SER A 55 13.90 7.96 6.53
C SER A 55 14.26 7.82 8.01
N ALA A 56 13.53 6.98 8.77
CA ALA A 56 13.83 6.69 10.17
C ALA A 56 15.22 6.06 10.34
N MET A 57 15.62 5.12 9.48
CA MET A 57 16.96 4.52 9.51
C MET A 57 18.07 5.52 9.23
N VAL A 58 17.86 6.45 8.28
CA VAL A 58 18.82 7.51 7.98
C VAL A 58 19.00 8.42 9.19
N ILE A 59 17.90 8.84 9.83
CA ILE A 59 17.95 9.66 11.05
C ILE A 59 18.70 8.92 12.16
N PHE A 60 18.38 7.63 12.37
CA PHE A 60 19.08 6.80 13.36
C PHE A 60 20.60 6.77 13.10
N LYS A 61 21.03 6.59 11.84
CA LYS A 61 22.45 6.62 11.49
C LYS A 61 23.09 7.97 11.78
N LEU A 62 22.39 9.07 11.50
CA LEU A 62 22.89 10.41 11.81
C LEU A 62 23.08 10.61 13.32
N GLU A 63 22.22 10.02 14.15
CA GLU A 63 22.28 10.14 15.62
C GLU A 63 23.31 9.19 16.27
N LYS A 64 23.44 7.96 15.77
CA LYS A 64 24.25 6.90 16.40
C LYS A 64 25.55 6.58 15.69
N GLY A 65 25.74 7.08 14.47
CA GLY A 65 26.90 6.79 13.63
C GLY A 65 26.95 5.36 13.07
N ARG A 66 25.88 4.58 13.21
CA ARG A 66 25.75 3.21 12.67
C ARG A 66 24.33 2.94 12.19
N TRP A 67 24.15 1.97 11.31
CA TRP A 67 22.81 1.51 10.94
C TRP A 67 22.09 0.82 12.11
N PRO A 68 20.75 0.91 12.18
CA PRO A 68 19.97 0.22 13.19
C PRO A 68 19.96 -1.29 12.96
N VAL A 69 19.97 -2.04 14.07
CA VAL A 69 19.85 -3.50 14.06
C VAL A 69 18.56 -3.88 14.77
N ARG A 70 17.82 -4.83 14.18
CA ARG A 70 16.61 -5.38 14.79
C ARG A 70 16.86 -5.89 16.20
N THR A 71 15.82 -5.91 17.03
CA THR A 71 15.85 -6.30 18.45
C THR A 71 16.48 -5.26 19.36
N SER A 72 17.72 -4.84 19.11
CA SER A 72 18.44 -3.91 20.00
C SER A 72 17.96 -2.46 19.87
N ASP A 73 17.62 -2.03 18.66
CA ASP A 73 17.28 -0.63 18.37
C ASP A 73 15.80 -0.42 18.05
N ASP A 74 14.96 -1.45 18.19
CA ASP A 74 13.55 -1.45 17.79
C ASP A 74 12.76 -0.33 18.45
N ALA A 75 12.96 -0.08 19.75
CA ALA A 75 12.25 0.97 20.47
C ALA A 75 12.57 2.37 19.91
N GLU A 76 13.81 2.62 19.52
CA GLU A 76 14.25 3.91 19.00
C GLU A 76 13.82 4.08 17.53
N ILE A 77 13.95 3.02 16.73
CA ILE A 77 13.46 3.01 15.35
C ILE A 77 11.95 3.16 15.29
N GLN A 78 11.21 2.49 16.16
CA GLN A 78 9.76 2.65 16.27
C GLN A 78 9.39 4.09 16.59
N ARG A 79 10.13 4.75 17.49
CA ARG A 79 9.91 6.17 17.79
C ARG A 79 10.18 7.06 16.58
N LEU A 80 11.27 6.82 15.86
CA LEU A 80 11.62 7.57 14.64
C LEU A 80 10.63 7.30 13.49
N PHE A 81 10.02 6.13 13.48
CA PHE A 81 8.97 5.71 12.55
C PHE A 81 7.56 6.16 13.00
N GLY A 82 7.45 7.11 13.93
CA GLY A 82 6.17 7.68 14.35
C GLY A 82 5.31 6.76 15.23
N GLY A 83 5.91 5.72 15.83
CA GLY A 83 5.26 4.78 16.75
C GLY A 83 4.57 3.60 16.07
N ALA A 84 4.58 3.52 14.75
CA ALA A 84 3.94 2.43 14.00
C ALA A 84 4.63 1.07 14.23
N SER A 85 3.89 -0.02 13.99
CA SER A 85 4.40 -1.38 14.19
C SER A 85 5.57 -1.71 13.26
N LEU A 86 6.52 -2.48 13.77
CA LEU A 86 7.66 -3.00 13.02
C LEU A 86 7.50 -4.47 12.61
N GLU A 87 6.31 -5.05 12.79
CA GLU A 87 6.07 -6.50 12.62
C GLU A 87 6.41 -7.00 11.21
N ASN A 88 5.99 -6.26 10.18
CA ASN A 88 6.26 -6.62 8.78
C ASN A 88 7.62 -6.10 8.28
N PHE A 89 8.40 -5.43 9.14
CA PHE A 89 9.65 -4.82 8.75
C PHE A 89 10.85 -5.62 9.25
N ASP A 90 11.83 -5.77 8.37
CA ASP A 90 13.14 -6.26 8.72
C ASP A 90 14.22 -5.29 8.21
N LEU A 91 15.33 -5.19 8.94
CA LEU A 91 16.39 -4.24 8.67
C LEU A 91 17.69 -5.00 8.48
N VAL A 92 18.25 -4.94 7.27
CA VAL A 92 19.49 -5.63 6.93
C VAL A 92 20.56 -4.58 6.64
N SER A 93 21.67 -4.64 7.37
CA SER A 93 22.82 -3.77 7.15
C SER A 93 24.11 -4.56 7.23
N SER A 94 25.08 -4.24 6.37
CA SER A 94 26.43 -4.79 6.42
C SER A 94 27.43 -3.67 6.70
N GLY A 95 27.95 -3.62 7.93
CA GLY A 95 28.84 -2.56 8.40
C GLY A 95 28.21 -1.18 8.18
N ASP A 96 28.98 -0.26 7.61
CA ASP A 96 28.48 1.05 7.17
C ASP A 96 28.19 1.13 5.67
N GLU A 97 28.53 0.07 4.92
CA GLU A 97 28.61 0.07 3.45
C GLU A 97 27.23 0.00 2.79
N TYR A 98 26.34 -0.86 3.30
CA TYR A 98 24.98 -1.01 2.76
C TYR A 98 23.93 -1.17 3.86
N ALA A 99 22.74 -0.61 3.61
CA ALA A 99 21.55 -0.82 4.42
C ALA A 99 20.29 -0.95 3.57
N PHE A 100 19.42 -1.87 3.96
CA PHE A 100 18.16 -2.19 3.30
C PHE A 100 17.02 -2.25 4.31
N VAL A 101 15.86 -1.74 3.90
CA VAL A 101 14.58 -1.99 4.56
C VAL A 101 13.91 -3.13 3.79
N LEU A 102 13.52 -4.19 4.48
CA LEU A 102 12.71 -5.26 3.93
C LEU A 102 11.30 -5.15 4.48
N TYR A 103 10.32 -5.44 3.63
CA TYR A 103 8.91 -5.56 4.01
C TYR A 103 8.39 -6.95 3.65
N ASP A 104 7.79 -7.62 4.63
CA ASP A 104 7.16 -8.94 4.47
C ASP A 104 5.76 -8.81 3.86
N LEU A 105 5.57 -9.48 2.73
CA LEU A 105 4.33 -9.56 1.96
C LEU A 105 3.54 -10.85 2.28
N ASN A 106 3.92 -11.59 3.32
CA ASN A 106 3.12 -12.67 3.86
C ASN A 106 1.75 -12.15 4.30
N GLY A 107 0.69 -12.81 3.83
CA GLY A 107 -0.69 -12.38 4.07
C GLY A 107 -1.22 -11.31 3.10
N GLN A 108 -0.38 -10.78 2.21
CA GLN A 108 -0.81 -9.83 1.18
C GLN A 108 -1.42 -10.53 -0.04
N SER A 109 -2.44 -9.93 -0.64
CA SER A 109 -3.12 -10.48 -1.81
C SER A 109 -2.18 -10.57 -3.02
N ASP A 110 -2.41 -11.53 -3.93
CA ASP A 110 -1.69 -11.59 -5.20
C ASP A 110 -1.84 -10.30 -6.03
N GLY A 111 -2.94 -9.58 -5.85
CA GLY A 111 -3.18 -8.28 -6.47
C GLY A 111 -2.20 -7.23 -5.97
N VAL A 112 -2.02 -7.12 -4.65
CA VAL A 112 -1.06 -6.20 -4.02
C VAL A 112 0.36 -6.51 -4.47
N LYS A 113 0.78 -7.78 -4.41
CA LYS A 113 2.12 -8.22 -4.85
C LYS A 113 2.38 -7.81 -6.31
N LYS A 114 1.41 -8.02 -7.21
CA LYS A 114 1.50 -7.56 -8.61
C LYS A 114 1.63 -6.05 -8.73
N LYS A 115 0.86 -5.27 -7.95
CA LYS A 115 0.93 -3.79 -7.99
C LYS A 115 2.29 -3.27 -7.50
N LEU A 116 2.84 -3.86 -6.45
CA LEU A 116 4.18 -3.51 -5.95
C LEU A 116 5.25 -3.74 -7.01
N VAL A 117 5.21 -4.87 -7.73
CA VAL A 117 6.13 -5.14 -8.84
C VAL A 117 6.01 -4.09 -9.93
N LEU A 118 4.79 -3.72 -10.33
CA LEU A 118 4.58 -2.68 -11.34
C LEU A 118 5.10 -1.30 -10.88
N MET A 119 5.13 -1.03 -9.58
CA MET A 119 5.64 0.21 -9.01
C MET A 119 7.17 0.17 -8.81
N ALA A 120 7.80 -1.00 -8.84
CA ALA A 120 9.16 -1.20 -8.36
C ALA A 120 10.20 -0.36 -9.10
N ASP A 121 10.14 -0.33 -10.44
CA ASP A 121 11.06 0.44 -11.28
C ASP A 121 11.07 1.94 -10.93
N SER A 122 9.90 2.51 -10.65
CA SER A 122 9.75 3.93 -10.34
C SER A 122 10.01 4.28 -8.87
N SER A 123 10.00 3.27 -8.00
CA SER A 123 10.00 3.47 -6.54
C SER A 123 11.29 2.99 -5.86
N GLY A 124 12.18 2.32 -6.60
CA GLY A 124 13.44 1.78 -6.09
C GLY A 124 13.25 0.52 -5.24
N LEU A 125 12.12 -0.17 -5.39
CA LEU A 125 11.89 -1.47 -4.76
C LEU A 125 12.66 -2.54 -5.53
N LEU A 126 13.27 -3.45 -4.79
CA LEU A 126 14.07 -4.55 -5.26
C LEU A 126 13.51 -5.85 -4.68
N LEU A 127 13.86 -6.98 -5.29
CA LEU A 127 13.63 -8.27 -4.66
C LEU A 127 14.69 -8.47 -3.57
N GLU A 128 14.35 -9.21 -2.53
CA GLU A 128 15.32 -9.51 -1.47
C GLU A 128 16.61 -10.10 -2.05
N GLY A 129 17.74 -9.48 -1.71
CA GLY A 129 19.06 -9.91 -2.17
C GLY A 129 19.34 -9.62 -3.65
N THR A 130 18.54 -8.78 -4.32
CA THR A 130 18.79 -8.36 -5.70
C THR A 130 19.17 -6.89 -5.79
N SER A 131 20.11 -6.57 -6.67
CA SER A 131 20.46 -5.18 -6.99
C SER A 131 19.54 -4.55 -8.04
N LYS A 132 18.46 -5.25 -8.45
CA LYS A 132 17.58 -4.85 -9.55
C LYS A 132 16.10 -5.07 -9.22
N PRO A 133 15.20 -4.17 -9.68
CA PRO A 133 13.76 -4.35 -9.55
C PRO A 133 13.25 -5.65 -10.21
N PRO A 134 12.14 -6.22 -9.74
CA PRO A 134 11.51 -7.38 -10.35
C PRO A 134 11.00 -7.09 -11.77
N ALA A 135 11.43 -7.92 -12.73
CA ALA A 135 11.09 -7.76 -14.15
C ALA A 135 9.71 -8.37 -14.54
N THR A 136 9.10 -9.21 -13.71
CA THR A 136 7.79 -9.84 -14.02
C THR A 136 6.85 -9.88 -12.81
N PRO A 137 5.54 -9.58 -12.98
CA PRO A 137 4.54 -9.51 -11.89
C PRO A 137 4.23 -10.82 -11.14
N LEU A 138 4.94 -11.92 -11.37
CA LEU A 138 4.57 -13.25 -10.86
C LEU A 138 5.73 -14.11 -10.35
N SER A 139 6.95 -13.59 -10.29
CA SER A 139 8.09 -14.41 -9.82
C SER A 139 8.73 -13.84 -8.57
N TYR A 140 7.97 -13.82 -7.48
CA TYR A 140 8.55 -14.05 -6.15
C TYR A 140 8.74 -15.58 -5.98
N ALA A 141 9.43 -16.24 -6.91
CA ALA A 141 9.64 -17.69 -6.90
C ALA A 141 10.59 -18.16 -5.76
N GLY A 142 10.65 -17.41 -4.67
CA GLY A 142 11.41 -17.71 -3.47
C GLY A 142 11.47 -16.60 -2.41
N GLY A 143 10.73 -15.49 -2.52
CA GLY A 143 10.81 -14.43 -1.52
C GLY A 143 9.50 -13.68 -1.34
N ASP A 144 8.78 -13.92 -0.24
CA ASP A 144 7.61 -13.13 0.16
C ASP A 144 7.99 -11.72 0.66
N LYS A 145 9.09 -11.14 0.17
CA LYS A 145 9.62 -9.87 0.65
C LYS A 145 10.02 -8.95 -0.49
N VAL A 146 9.90 -7.64 -0.23
CA VAL A 146 10.48 -6.57 -1.06
C VAL A 146 11.47 -5.78 -0.24
N GLU A 147 12.55 -5.33 -0.87
CA GLU A 147 13.56 -4.53 -0.21
C GLU A 147 13.71 -3.14 -0.85
N MET A 148 14.13 -2.17 -0.05
CA MET A 148 14.46 -0.83 -0.51
C MET A 148 15.84 -0.45 -0.01
N LYS A 149 16.71 -0.09 -0.96
CA LYS A 149 18.06 0.37 -0.64
C LYS A 149 18.01 1.72 0.09
N VAL A 150 18.66 1.77 1.25
CA VAL A 150 18.81 2.99 2.05
C VAL A 150 20.09 3.74 1.65
N HIS A 151 21.22 3.02 1.53
CA HIS A 151 22.53 3.55 1.17
C HIS A 151 23.37 2.50 0.44
#